data_AF-A0A7X8XFI7-F1
#
_entry.id   AF-A0A7X8XFI7-F1
#
_cell.length_a   1.000
_cell.length_b   1.000
_cell.length_c   1.000
_cell.angle_alpha   90.00
_cell.angle_beta   90.00
_cell.angle_gamma   90.00
#
_symmetry.space_group_name_H-M   'P 1'
#
loop_
_entity.id
_entity.type
_entity.pdbx_description
1 polymer ?
#
loop_
_entity_poly.entity_id
_entity_poly.type
_entity_poly.pdbx_seq_one_letter_code
_entity_poly.pdbx_strand_id
1 'polypeptide(L)' 'FIAYLWARRWKLGFDVAAPAAMIGASNFFELAVAVAISLFGLSSGATVATVVGVLVEVPLMLLLVSIAQRTRHWFSSQ' A
#
# COMPACT_ATOMS: atom_id res chain seq x y z
N PHE A 1 2.29 4.91 3.43
CA PHE A 1 1.89 6.25 3.92
C PHE A 1 3.03 7.10 4.52
N ILE A 2 4.10 6.49 5.07
CA ILE A 2 5.29 7.24 5.53
C ILE A 2 5.88 8.10 4.40
N ALA A 3 6.00 7.54 3.18
CA ALA A 3 6.43 8.26 1.99
C ALA A 3 5.55 9.49 1.65
N TYR A 4 4.24 9.42 1.87
CA TYR A 4 3.31 10.53 1.65
C TYR A 4 3.57 11.70 2.61
N LEU A 5 3.87 11.40 3.89
CA LEU A 5 4.25 12.40 4.89
C LEU A 5 5.61 13.03 4.59
N TRP A 6 6.56 12.23 4.09
CA TRP A 6 7.85 12.72 3.62
C TRP A 6 7.72 13.61 2.39
N ALA A 7 6.89 13.21 1.42
CA ALA A 7 6.60 14.03 0.25
C ALA A 7 5.96 15.37 0.63
N ARG A 8 5.08 15.39 1.64
CA ARG A 8 4.57 16.62 2.24
C ARG A 8 5.68 17.48 2.86
N ARG A 9 6.61 16.86 3.61
CA ARG A 9 7.73 17.57 4.23
C ARG A 9 8.66 18.22 3.20
N TRP A 10 8.85 17.56 2.06
CA TRP A 10 9.62 18.07 0.92
C TRP A 10 8.84 18.99 -0.02
N LYS A 11 7.59 19.34 0.33
CA LYS A 11 6.72 20.22 -0.47
C LYS A 11 6.51 19.74 -1.91
N LEU A 12 6.47 18.43 -2.13
CA LEU A 12 6.11 17.87 -3.44
C LEU A 12 4.63 18.08 -3.72
N GLY A 13 4.26 18.34 -4.97
CA GLY A 13 2.87 18.45 -5.39
C GLY A 13 2.08 17.16 -5.14
N PHE A 14 0.77 17.31 -4.91
CA PHE A 14 -0.12 16.17 -4.65
C PHE A 14 -0.08 15.13 -5.78
N ASP A 15 0.03 15.60 -7.03
CA ASP A 15 0.06 14.78 -8.24
C ASP A 15 1.30 13.88 -8.33
N VAL A 16 2.33 14.15 -7.54
CA VAL A 16 3.53 13.29 -7.39
C VAL A 16 3.47 12.52 -6.08
N ALA A 17 3.13 13.19 -4.97
CA ALA A 17 3.15 12.63 -3.63
C ALA A 17 2.15 11.46 -3.46
N ALA A 18 0.93 11.59 -3.97
CA ALA A 18 -0.10 10.57 -3.85
C ALA A 18 0.25 9.28 -4.63
N PRO A 19 0.52 9.32 -5.95
CA PRO A 19 0.88 8.11 -6.69
C PRO A 19 2.20 7.50 -6.22
N ALA A 20 3.23 8.30 -5.91
CA ALA A 20 4.49 7.76 -5.38
C ALA A 20 4.30 7.01 -4.05
N ALA A 21 3.43 7.52 -3.17
CA ALA A 21 3.12 6.84 -1.92
C ALA A 21 2.29 5.56 -2.10
N MET A 22 1.45 5.48 -3.15
CA MET A 22 0.71 4.26 -3.49
C MET A 22 1.64 3.20 -4.10
N ILE A 23 2.53 3.59 -5.02
CA ILE A 23 3.52 2.67 -5.60
C ILE A 23 4.43 2.08 -4.50
N GLY A 24 4.90 2.92 -3.57
CA GLY A 24 5.71 2.43 -2.46
C GLY A 24 4.94 1.61 -1.41
N ALA A 25 3.61 1.68 -1.40
CA ALA A 25 2.77 0.91 -0.48
C ALA A 25 2.23 -0.39 -1.10
N SER A 26 2.11 -0.46 -2.43
CA SER A 26 1.66 -1.65 -3.15
C SER A 26 2.85 -2.58 -3.37
N ASN A 27 2.76 -3.83 -2.93
CA ASN A 27 3.72 -4.87 -3.25
C ASN A 27 3.04 -6.00 -4.04
N PHE A 28 3.80 -6.99 -4.52
CA PHE A 28 3.24 -8.15 -5.22
C PHE A 28 2.81 -9.24 -4.24
N PHE A 29 1.63 -9.09 -3.65
CA PHE A 29 1.14 -10.02 -2.65
C PHE A 29 0.77 -11.38 -3.27
N GLU A 30 0.32 -11.41 -4.51
CA GLU A 30 0.06 -12.65 -5.25
C GLU A 30 1.32 -13.51 -5.39
N LEU A 31 2.49 -12.87 -5.61
CA LEU A 31 3.79 -13.57 -5.61
C LEU A 31 4.16 -14.05 -4.20
N ALA A 32 3.90 -13.25 -3.17
CA ALA A 32 4.17 -13.62 -1.78
C ALA A 32 3.37 -14.87 -1.35
N VAL A 33 2.11 -14.99 -1.78
CA VAL A 33 1.30 -16.20 -1.54
C VAL A 33 1.88 -17.42 -2.25
N ALA A 34 2.28 -17.29 -3.52
CA ALA A 34 2.89 -18.39 -4.26
C ALA A 34 4.18 -18.90 -3.60
N VAL A 35 5.01 -17.99 -3.08
CA VAL A 35 6.23 -18.33 -2.34
C VAL A 35 5.89 -18.97 -0.99
N ALA A 36 4.91 -18.44 -0.25
CA ALA A 36 4.51 -19.00 1.04
C ALA A 36 3.96 -20.44 0.91
N ILE A 37 3.09 -20.68 -0.08
CA ILE A 37 2.55 -22.02 -0.37
C ILE A 37 3.68 -22.98 -0.76
N SER A 38 4.62 -22.56 -1.60
CA SER A 38 5.69 -23.44 -2.09
C SER A 38 6.73 -23.79 -1.02
N LEU A 39 7.01 -22.90 -0.06
CA LEU A 39 7.98 -23.13 1.00
C LEU A 39 7.39 -23.78 2.26
N PHE A 40 6.16 -23.39 2.65
CA PHE A 40 5.59 -23.76 3.95
C PHE A 40 4.36 -24.68 3.85
N GLY A 41 3.84 -24.92 2.64
CA GLY A 41 2.62 -25.71 2.42
C GLY A 41 1.34 -25.02 2.90
N LEU A 42 0.18 -25.60 2.57
CA LEU A 42 -1.13 -24.97 2.82
C LEU A 42 -1.54 -24.92 4.30
N SER A 43 -1.08 -25.87 5.11
CA SER A 43 -1.46 -25.98 6.53
C SER A 43 -0.63 -25.10 7.47
N SER A 44 0.37 -24.39 6.95
CA SER A 44 1.20 -23.48 7.75
C SER A 44 0.49 -22.15 8.00
N GLY A 45 0.62 -21.64 9.23
CA GLY A 45 0.11 -20.31 9.61
C GLY A 45 0.70 -19.18 8.77
N ALA A 46 1.92 -19.35 8.24
CA ALA A 46 2.54 -18.37 7.34
C ALA A 46 1.73 -18.22 6.02
N THR A 47 1.28 -19.35 5.47
CA THR A 47 0.48 -19.38 4.24
C THR A 47 -0.88 -18.74 4.44
N VAL A 48 -1.57 -19.07 5.55
CA VAL A 48 -2.87 -18.47 5.89
C VAL A 48 -2.75 -16.96 6.06
N ALA A 49 -1.70 -16.47 6.74
CA ALA A 49 -1.45 -15.04 6.91
C ALA A 49 -1.23 -14.33 5.56
N THR A 50 -0.52 -14.95 4.63
CA THR A 50 -0.34 -14.37 3.29
C THR A 50 -1.63 -14.37 2.46
N VAL A 51 -2.42 -15.44 2.46
CA VAL A 51 -3.68 -15.46 1.70
C VAL A 51 -4.66 -14.41 2.22
N VAL A 52 -4.79 -14.29 3.54
CA VAL A 52 -5.60 -13.23 4.16
C VAL A 52 -5.06 -11.85 3.81
N GLY A 53 -3.75 -11.68 3.76
CA GLY A 53 -3.11 -10.43 3.37
C GLY A 53 -3.46 -9.97 1.95
N VAL A 54 -3.54 -10.86 0.96
CA VAL A 54 -4.03 -10.53 -0.40
C VAL A 54 -5.47 -10.00 -0.36
N LEU A 55 -6.34 -10.69 0.38
CA LEU A 55 -7.75 -10.29 0.49
C LEU A 55 -7.91 -8.90 1.12
N VAL A 56 -6.99 -8.52 2.01
CA VAL A 56 -6.95 -7.22 2.66
C VAL A 56 -6.26 -6.15 1.80
N GLU A 57 -5.34 -6.54 0.92
CA GLU A 57 -4.53 -5.60 0.13
C GLU A 57 -5.39 -4.66 -0.72
N VAL A 58 -6.28 -5.21 -1.55
CA VAL A 58 -7.13 -4.43 -2.46
C VAL A 58 -8.00 -3.41 -1.71
N PRO A 59 -8.77 -3.79 -0.66
CA PRO A 59 -9.55 -2.80 0.09
C PRO A 59 -8.67 -1.80 0.84
N LEU A 60 -7.49 -2.21 1.33
CA LEU A 60 -6.55 -1.30 1.98
C LEU A 60 -6.02 -0.26 0.99
N MET A 61 -5.69 -0.65 -0.24
CA MET A 61 -5.27 0.26 -1.31
C MET A 61 -6.35 1.30 -1.62
N LEU A 62 -7.60 0.88 -1.79
CA LEU A 62 -8.73 1.79 -2.01
C LEU A 62 -8.95 2.76 -0.83
N LEU A 63 -8.80 2.25 0.40
CA LEU A 63 -8.86 3.08 1.61
C LEU A 63 -7.76 4.14 1.61
N LEU A 64 -6.52 3.77 1.29
CA LEU A 64 -5.38 4.68 1.25
C LEU A 64 -5.57 5.77 0.18
N VAL A 65 -6.10 5.41 -0.99
CA VAL A 65 -6.47 6.38 -2.04
C VAL A 65 -7.55 7.34 -1.55
N SER A 66 -8.58 6.84 -0.88
CA SER A 66 -9.63 7.67 -0.28
C SER A 66 -9.07 8.65 0.76
N ILE A 67 -8.16 8.20 1.61
CA ILE A 67 -7.48 9.05 2.60
C ILE A 67 -6.65 10.12 1.87
N ALA A 68 -5.83 9.73 0.88
CA ALA A 68 -5.03 10.68 0.11
C ALA A 68 -5.90 11.76 -0.54
N GLN A 69 -7.04 11.37 -1.11
CA GLN A 69 -7.97 12.30 -1.75
C GLN A 69 -8.57 13.29 -0.74
N ARG A 70 -8.90 12.85 0.48
CA ARG A 70 -9.37 13.72 1.57
C ARG A 70 -8.28 14.66 2.08
N THR A 71 -7.04 14.20 2.14
CA THR A 71 -5.88 15.00 2.58
C THR A 71 -5.27 15.86 1.47
N ARG A 72 -5.91 15.96 0.29
CA ARG A 72 -5.45 16.81 -0.81
C ARG A 72 -5.25 18.27 -0.39
N HIS A 73 -6.09 18.78 0.51
CA HIS A 73 -5.97 20.14 1.05
C HIS A 73 -4.67 20.39 1.85
N TRP A 74 -3.97 19.34 2.29
CA TRP A 74 -2.66 19.49 2.97
C TRP A 74 -1.54 19.91 2.03
N PHE A 75 -1.78 19.80 0.72
CA PHE A 75 -0.87 20.17 -0.34
C PHE A 75 -1.29 21.49 -1.01
N SER A 76 -2.23 22.23 -0.41
CA SER A 76 -2.67 23.55 -0.86
C SER A 76 -1.59 24.61 -0.64
N SER A 77 -0.64 24.68 -1.57
CA SER A 77 0.15 25.87 -1.98
C SER A 77 1.14 25.52 -3.10
N GLN A 78 0.69 24.83 -4.15
CA GLN A 78 1.28 24.86 -5.50
C GLN A 78 0.25 24.45 -6.54
#